data_AF-A0A8S4R946-F1
#
_entry.id   AF-A0A8S4R946-F1
#
_cell.length_a   1.000
_cell.length_b   1.000
_cell.length_c   1.000
_cell.angle_alpha   90.00
_cell.angle_beta   90.00
_cell.angle_gamma   90.00
#
_symmetry.space_group_name_H-M   'P 1'
#
loop_
_entity.id
_entity.type
_entity.pdbx_description
1 polymer ?
#
loop_
_entity_poly.entity_id
_entity_poly.type
_entity_poly.pdbx_seq_one_letter_code
_entity_poly.pdbx_strand_id
1 'polypeptide(L)'
;MAALRVFSRNIPYLRQQFSALLGNTSPTVKFICVVVVIGYVLSFSQDVVDVLSVTPGYLLPPSFQLWSTFTFWFLEIHLWEVIIDIVTVGLCGKLIEPLWGQMEMMKFFFLTNIGVAFLTTFYYLVIYAWTQDTSLLFDIHVHGLAGYLAAVSVAVKQIMPDHLLIKTPLGKLTNRSLPLLILIAAILLWAVGALEGTYPCMWGSGTLLSWIYLRFWQRHSSGTRGDMADNFSFDK
;
A
#
# COMPACT_ATOMS: atom_id res chain seq x y z
N MET A 1 -5.91 -27.34 -19.40
CA MET A 1 -4.67 -27.62 -20.20
C MET A 1 -4.27 -26.48 -21.14
N ALA A 2 -5.18 -25.73 -21.78
CA ALA A 2 -4.82 -24.61 -22.66
C ALA A 2 -4.20 -23.39 -21.91
N ALA A 3 -4.72 -23.03 -20.73
CA ALA A 3 -4.20 -21.92 -19.92
C ALA A 3 -2.74 -22.13 -19.47
N LEU A 4 -2.36 -23.36 -19.10
CA LEU A 4 -0.99 -23.71 -18.70
C LEU A 4 0.01 -23.59 -19.87
N ARG A 5 -0.39 -23.93 -21.10
CA ARG A 5 0.46 -23.74 -22.30
C ARG A 5 0.64 -22.26 -22.65
N VAL A 6 -0.44 -21.47 -22.57
CA VAL A 6 -0.37 -20.01 -22.79
C VAL A 6 0.52 -19.33 -21.74
N PHE A 7 0.39 -19.72 -20.47
CA PHE A 7 1.25 -19.23 -19.39
C PHE A 7 2.72 -19.59 -19.65
N SER A 8 3.02 -20.85 -19.96
CA SER A 8 4.39 -21.31 -20.23
C SER A 8 5.08 -20.58 -21.39
N ARG A 9 4.32 -20.21 -22.43
CA ARG A 9 4.83 -19.47 -23.59
C ARG A 9 5.14 -18.00 -23.25
N ASN A 10 4.42 -17.43 -22.29
CA ASN A 10 4.56 -16.03 -21.90
C ASN A 10 5.57 -15.82 -20.75
N ILE A 11 6.03 -16.87 -20.07
CA ILE A 11 7.10 -16.81 -19.05
C ILE A 11 8.34 -16.03 -19.52
N PRO A 12 8.94 -16.28 -20.70
CA PRO A 12 10.11 -15.53 -21.14
C PRO A 12 9.81 -14.04 -21.34
N TYR A 13 8.62 -13.71 -21.84
CA TYR A 13 8.17 -12.32 -22.00
C TYR A 13 7.96 -11.63 -20.64
N LEU A 14 7.28 -12.29 -19.70
CA LEU A 14 7.09 -11.80 -18.34
C LEU A 14 8.45 -11.59 -17.65
N ARG A 15 9.37 -12.55 -17.77
CA ARG A 15 10.73 -12.43 -17.24
C ARG A 15 11.46 -11.24 -17.83
N GLN A 16 11.33 -11.00 -19.14
CA GLN A 16 11.93 -9.84 -19.79
C GLN A 16 11.31 -8.53 -19.29
N GLN A 17 9.99 -8.46 -19.12
CA GLN A 17 9.31 -7.28 -18.58
C GLN A 17 9.68 -7.01 -17.11
N PHE A 18 9.73 -8.05 -16.27
CA PHE A 18 10.17 -7.94 -14.87
C PHE A 18 11.64 -7.52 -14.78
N SER A 19 12.50 -8.10 -15.60
CA SER A 19 13.91 -7.70 -15.69
C SER A 19 14.05 -6.26 -16.17
N ALA A 20 13.23 -5.83 -17.13
CA ALA A 20 13.21 -4.44 -17.56
C ALA A 20 12.65 -3.51 -16.47
N LEU A 21 11.67 -3.97 -15.69
CA LEU A 21 11.10 -3.24 -14.55
C LEU A 21 12.19 -2.97 -13.49
N LEU A 22 12.92 -4.00 -13.07
CA LEU A 22 13.90 -3.90 -11.99
C LEU A 22 15.32 -3.50 -12.45
N GLY A 23 15.65 -3.66 -13.74
CA GLY A 23 17.01 -3.40 -14.24
C GLY A 23 17.43 -1.95 -14.06
N ASN A 24 16.54 -1.02 -14.43
CA ASN A 24 16.82 0.43 -14.47
C ASN A 24 16.26 1.19 -13.25
N THR A 25 15.80 0.51 -12.19
CA THR A 25 15.33 1.18 -10.98
C THR A 25 16.46 1.58 -10.06
N SER A 26 16.18 2.56 -9.20
CA SER A 26 17.14 3.08 -8.23
C SER A 26 17.58 2.03 -7.20
N PRO A 27 18.75 2.21 -6.57
CA PRO A 27 19.21 1.34 -5.49
C PRO A 27 18.19 1.22 -4.35
N THR A 28 17.42 2.27 -4.08
CA THR A 28 16.44 2.29 -3.00
C THR A 28 15.24 1.39 -3.28
N VAL A 29 14.73 1.40 -4.51
CA VAL A 29 13.65 0.50 -4.95
C VAL A 29 14.11 -0.95 -4.83
N LYS A 30 15.34 -1.25 -5.29
CA LYS A 30 15.95 -2.58 -5.18
C LYS A 30 16.10 -3.00 -3.71
N PHE A 31 16.54 -2.09 -2.84
CA PHE A 31 16.65 -2.33 -1.41
C PHE A 31 15.29 -2.69 -0.80
N ILE A 32 14.24 -1.91 -1.06
CA ILE A 32 12.89 -2.21 -0.58
C ILE A 32 12.42 -3.59 -1.06
N CYS A 33 12.59 -3.91 -2.35
CA CYS A 33 12.21 -5.23 -2.87
C CYS A 33 12.95 -6.38 -2.17
N VAL A 34 14.25 -6.24 -1.92
CA VAL A 34 15.03 -7.25 -1.20
C VAL A 34 14.53 -7.41 0.24
N VAL A 35 14.24 -6.29 0.93
CA VAL A 35 13.75 -6.33 2.31
C VAL A 35 12.37 -6.99 2.39
N VAL A 36 11.44 -6.71 1.46
CA VAL A 36 10.12 -7.38 1.40
C VAL A 36 10.27 -8.89 1.19
N VAL A 37 11.19 -9.32 0.31
CA VAL A 37 11.47 -10.76 0.12
C VAL A 37 12.04 -11.40 1.37
N ILE A 38 12.94 -10.71 2.08
CA ILE A 38 13.47 -11.20 3.36
C ILE A 38 12.34 -11.26 4.40
N GLY A 39 11.49 -10.25 4.48
CA GLY A 39 10.33 -10.23 5.37
C GLY A 39 9.36 -11.37 5.10
N TYR A 40 9.13 -11.74 3.84
CA TYR A 40 8.36 -12.94 3.48
C TYR A 40 9.02 -14.24 3.94
N VAL A 41 10.35 -14.36 3.89
CA VAL A 41 11.04 -15.54 4.44
C VAL A 41 10.94 -15.57 5.97
N LEU A 42 10.93 -14.40 6.60
CA LEU A 42 10.78 -14.25 8.04
C LEU A 42 9.36 -14.54 8.53
N SER A 43 8.33 -14.33 7.68
CA SER A 43 6.93 -14.56 8.05
C SER A 43 6.55 -16.04 8.23
N PHE A 44 7.43 -16.98 7.87
CA PHE A 44 7.24 -18.40 8.17
C PHE A 44 7.34 -18.74 9.67
N SER A 45 7.90 -17.85 10.48
CA SER A 45 7.94 -17.99 11.94
C SER A 45 6.85 -17.13 12.58
N GLN A 46 5.94 -17.76 13.33
CA GLN A 46 4.86 -17.07 14.04
C GLN A 46 5.40 -16.07 15.06
N ASP A 47 6.43 -16.45 15.84
CA ASP A 47 7.08 -15.55 16.80
C ASP A 47 7.61 -14.26 16.14
N VAL A 48 8.11 -14.37 14.91
CA VAL A 48 8.61 -13.22 14.13
C VAL A 48 7.46 -12.35 13.65
N VAL A 49 6.35 -12.95 13.21
CA VAL A 49 5.15 -12.21 12.80
C VAL A 49 4.60 -11.41 13.98
N ASP A 50 4.51 -12.02 15.15
CA ASP A 50 3.98 -11.37 16.36
C ASP A 50 4.86 -10.18 16.81
N VAL A 51 6.17 -10.25 16.60
CA VAL A 51 7.12 -9.19 16.99
C VAL A 51 7.23 -8.08 15.94
N LEU A 52 7.12 -8.40 14.65
CA LEU A 52 7.36 -7.45 13.55
C LEU A 52 6.09 -6.80 13.01
N SER A 53 4.93 -7.43 13.18
CA SER A 53 3.63 -6.83 12.81
C SER A 53 3.17 -5.80 13.85
N VAL A 54 2.27 -4.91 13.46
CA VAL A 54 1.67 -3.95 14.39
C VAL A 54 0.46 -4.60 15.05
N THR A 55 0.58 -4.87 16.35
CA THR A 55 -0.54 -5.23 17.22
C THR A 55 -1.06 -3.95 17.90
N PRO A 56 -2.31 -3.52 17.67
CA PRO A 56 -2.83 -2.24 18.17
C PRO A 56 -2.63 -2.02 19.68
N GLY A 57 -2.80 -3.08 20.49
CA GLY A 57 -2.65 -3.04 21.94
C GLY A 57 -1.20 -2.89 22.41
N TYR A 58 -0.21 -3.35 21.65
CA TYR A 58 1.21 -3.30 22.03
C TYR A 58 1.92 -2.03 21.58
N LEU A 59 1.32 -1.26 20.66
CA LEU A 59 1.82 0.06 20.30
C LEU A 59 1.67 1.06 21.45
N LEU A 60 0.67 0.84 22.32
CA LEU A 60 0.36 1.65 23.49
C LEU A 60 1.11 1.17 24.75
N PRO A 61 1.11 1.98 25.84
CA PRO A 61 1.63 1.54 27.13
C PRO A 61 0.93 0.24 27.59
N PRO A 62 1.66 -0.71 28.22
CA PRO A 62 3.03 -0.59 28.73
C PRO A 62 4.14 -1.04 27.76
N SER A 63 3.83 -1.75 26.68
CA SER A 63 4.83 -2.42 25.85
C SER A 63 5.58 -1.49 24.88
N PHE A 64 4.94 -0.43 24.39
CA PHE A 64 5.52 0.58 23.49
C PHE A 64 6.35 0.00 22.34
N GLN A 65 5.77 -0.93 21.58
CA GLN A 65 6.45 -1.60 20.47
C GLN A 65 6.56 -0.69 19.23
N LEU A 66 7.21 0.47 19.33
CA LEU A 66 7.29 1.46 18.25
C LEU A 66 8.06 0.95 17.02
N TRP A 67 8.94 -0.04 17.16
CA TRP A 67 9.62 -0.64 16.02
C TRP A 67 8.65 -1.32 15.06
N SER A 68 7.53 -1.85 15.56
CA SER A 68 6.50 -2.50 14.73
C SER A 68 6.00 -1.55 13.66
N THR A 69 5.90 -0.25 13.98
CA THR A 69 5.52 0.80 13.03
C THR A 69 6.48 0.96 11.88
N PHE A 70 7.70 0.43 11.93
CA PHE A 70 8.67 0.46 10.82
C PHE A 70 8.86 -0.88 10.13
N THR A 71 8.49 -1.98 10.78
CA THR A 71 8.75 -3.34 10.31
C THR A 71 7.55 -3.98 9.63
N PHE A 72 6.32 -3.62 10.01
CA PHE A 72 5.12 -4.35 9.57
C PHE A 72 4.90 -4.33 8.05
N TRP A 73 5.21 -3.21 7.39
CA TRP A 73 5.05 -3.07 5.94
C TRP A 73 6.16 -3.76 5.14
N PHE A 74 7.08 -4.48 5.78
CA PHE A 74 8.00 -5.38 5.07
C PHE A 74 7.61 -6.85 5.23
N LEU A 75 6.58 -7.12 6.03
CA LEU A 75 6.15 -8.46 6.37
C LEU A 75 4.90 -8.81 5.56
N GLU A 76 5.05 -9.70 4.58
CA GLU A 76 3.93 -10.26 3.82
C GLU A 76 3.77 -11.75 4.15
N ILE A 77 2.53 -12.23 4.19
CA ILE A 77 2.20 -13.61 4.58
C ILE A 77 2.07 -14.49 3.33
N HIS A 78 1.61 -13.90 2.23
CA HIS A 78 1.42 -14.63 0.98
C HIS A 78 2.37 -14.17 -0.11
N LEU A 79 2.90 -15.14 -0.87
CA LEU A 79 3.84 -14.86 -1.97
C LEU A 79 3.22 -13.94 -3.05
N TRP A 80 1.91 -13.98 -3.24
CA TRP A 80 1.25 -13.12 -4.22
C TRP A 80 1.24 -11.65 -3.79
N GLU A 81 1.21 -11.36 -2.48
CA GLU A 81 1.32 -9.99 -1.93
C GLU A 81 2.72 -9.44 -2.22
N VAL A 82 3.76 -10.23 -1.94
CA VAL A 82 5.17 -9.91 -2.27
C VAL A 82 5.34 -9.56 -3.76
N ILE A 83 4.69 -10.31 -4.65
CA ILE A 83 4.75 -10.04 -6.10
C ILE A 83 4.10 -8.69 -6.41
N ILE A 84 2.92 -8.41 -5.83
CA ILE A 84 2.23 -7.13 -6.02
C ILE A 84 3.08 -5.99 -5.47
N ASP A 85 3.74 -6.16 -4.34
CA ASP A 85 4.60 -5.15 -3.73
C ASP A 85 5.81 -4.85 -4.59
N ILE A 86 6.51 -5.87 -5.08
CA ILE A 86 7.66 -5.70 -5.97
C ILE A 86 7.24 -4.97 -7.25
N VAL A 87 6.08 -5.32 -7.81
CA VAL A 87 5.53 -4.61 -8.98
C VAL A 87 5.22 -3.16 -8.63
N THR A 88 4.54 -2.91 -7.51
CA THR A 88 4.11 -1.58 -7.07
C THR A 88 5.31 -0.68 -6.80
N VAL A 89 6.27 -1.14 -6.01
CA VAL A 89 7.50 -0.41 -5.69
C VAL A 89 8.37 -0.21 -6.94
N GLY A 90 8.42 -1.20 -7.84
CA GLY A 90 9.06 -1.07 -9.15
C GLY A 90 8.41 0.00 -10.04
N LEU A 91 7.07 0.06 -10.05
CA LEU A 91 6.32 1.11 -10.74
C LEU A 91 6.55 2.48 -10.11
N CYS A 92 6.64 2.57 -8.78
CA CYS A 92 7.02 3.80 -8.08
C CYS A 92 8.39 4.30 -8.54
N GLY A 93 9.38 3.41 -8.60
CA GLY A 93 10.73 3.73 -9.09
C GLY A 93 10.79 4.24 -10.52
N LYS A 94 9.85 3.80 -11.38
CA LYS A 94 9.83 4.21 -12.79
C LYS A 94 8.95 5.41 -13.08
N LEU A 95 7.86 5.56 -12.35
CA LEU A 95 6.86 6.58 -12.63
C LEU A 95 6.98 7.76 -11.66
N ILE A 96 7.08 7.48 -10.37
CA ILE A 96 7.03 8.49 -9.31
C ILE A 96 8.41 9.08 -9.07
N GLU A 97 9.44 8.23 -8.94
CA GLU A 97 10.80 8.67 -8.63
C GLU A 97 11.36 9.71 -9.62
N PRO A 98 11.22 9.55 -10.96
CA PRO A 98 11.75 10.54 -11.90
C PRO A 98 11.01 11.88 -11.87
N LEU A 99 9.73 11.88 -11.46
CA LEU A 99 8.90 13.08 -11.41
C LEU A 99 9.10 13.87 -10.11
N TRP A 100 9.22 13.18 -8.98
CA TRP A 100 9.29 13.80 -7.65
C TRP A 100 10.73 13.90 -7.13
N GLY A 101 11.63 13.09 -7.67
CA GLY A 101 12.96 12.86 -7.12
C GLY A 101 12.96 11.80 -6.02
N GLN A 102 14.09 11.14 -5.85
CA GLN A 102 14.30 10.04 -4.90
C GLN A 102 13.94 10.43 -3.44
N MET A 103 14.38 11.61 -2.99
CA MET A 103 14.15 12.05 -1.61
C MET A 103 12.67 12.27 -1.30
N GLU A 104 11.90 12.79 -2.25
CA GLU A 104 10.47 13.06 -2.06
C GLU A 104 9.66 11.77 -2.12
N MET A 105 10.01 10.85 -3.04
CA MET A 105 9.45 9.50 -3.06
C MET A 105 9.68 8.78 -1.73
N MET A 106 10.87 8.92 -1.12
CA MET A 106 11.15 8.28 0.17
C MET A 106 10.38 8.89 1.33
N LYS A 107 10.21 10.22 1.37
CA LYS A 107 9.33 10.86 2.36
C LYS A 107 7.90 10.36 2.23
N PHE A 108 7.40 10.28 1.01
CA PHE A 108 6.07 9.74 0.74
C PHE A 108 5.97 8.29 1.21
N PHE A 109 6.94 7.44 0.84
CA PHE A 109 7.02 6.05 1.30
C PHE A 109 6.93 5.96 2.82
N PHE A 110 7.82 6.62 3.56
CA PHE A 110 7.85 6.53 5.02
C PHE A 110 6.63 7.15 5.70
N LEU A 111 6.22 8.36 5.29
CA LEU A 111 5.14 9.07 5.97
C LEU A 111 3.81 8.35 5.84
N THR A 112 3.48 7.87 4.63
CA THR A 112 2.24 7.11 4.40
C THR A 112 2.23 5.87 5.27
N ASN A 113 3.30 5.09 5.21
CA ASN A 113 3.43 3.82 5.91
C ASN A 113 3.35 3.99 7.44
N ILE A 114 4.11 4.94 8.01
CA ILE A 114 4.06 5.26 9.46
C ILE A 114 2.65 5.71 9.83
N GLY A 115 2.06 6.61 9.03
CA GLY A 115 0.71 7.09 9.26
C GLY A 115 -0.33 5.98 9.23
N VAL A 116 -0.18 4.98 8.34
CA VAL A 116 -1.08 3.82 8.25
C VAL A 116 -1.05 3.03 9.55
N ALA A 117 0.13 2.75 10.11
CA ALA A 117 0.22 2.08 11.41
C ALA A 117 -0.58 2.80 12.50
N PHE A 118 -0.41 4.13 12.60
CA PHE A 118 -1.10 4.93 13.60
C PHE A 118 -2.60 5.04 13.36
N LEU A 119 -3.03 5.27 12.12
CA LEU A 119 -4.47 5.39 11.80
C LEU A 119 -5.19 4.05 11.96
N THR A 120 -4.58 2.94 11.54
CA THR A 120 -5.16 1.60 11.73
C THR A 120 -5.20 1.23 13.20
N THR A 121 -4.16 1.53 13.98
CA THR A 121 -4.20 1.35 15.45
C THR A 121 -5.29 2.21 16.09
N PHE A 122 -5.39 3.48 15.71
CA PHE A 122 -6.43 4.37 16.20
C PHE A 122 -7.84 3.87 15.86
N TYR A 123 -8.04 3.36 14.64
CA TYR A 123 -9.30 2.75 14.22
C TYR A 123 -9.71 1.58 15.13
N TYR A 124 -8.81 0.65 15.40
CA TYR A 124 -9.10 -0.49 16.28
C TYR A 124 -9.31 -0.07 17.74
N LEU A 125 -8.62 0.96 18.22
CA LEU A 125 -8.87 1.54 19.54
C LEU A 125 -10.26 2.15 19.65
N VAL A 126 -10.71 2.85 18.60
CA VAL A 126 -12.07 3.41 18.57
C VAL A 126 -13.10 2.28 18.57
N ILE A 127 -12.94 1.23 17.77
CA ILE A 127 -13.89 0.10 17.77
C ILE A 127 -13.89 -0.62 19.12
N TYR A 128 -12.71 -0.84 19.70
CA TYR A 128 -12.58 -1.39 21.04
C TYR A 128 -13.33 -0.55 22.07
N ALA A 129 -13.22 0.78 22.03
CA ALA A 129 -13.93 1.64 22.99
C ALA A 129 -15.45 1.46 22.94
N TRP A 130 -16.01 1.03 21.80
CA TRP A 130 -17.44 0.81 21.63
C TRP A 130 -17.86 -0.63 21.91
N THR A 131 -17.06 -1.60 21.50
CA THR A 131 -17.37 -3.04 21.59
C THR A 131 -16.90 -3.67 22.90
N GLN A 132 -15.89 -3.08 23.54
CA GLN A 132 -15.17 -3.61 24.71
C GLN A 132 -14.54 -5.00 24.48
N ASP A 133 -14.29 -5.36 23.22
CA ASP A 133 -13.71 -6.65 22.84
C ASP A 133 -12.18 -6.56 22.75
N THR A 134 -11.48 -7.19 23.69
CA THR A 134 -10.02 -7.15 23.77
C THR A 134 -9.33 -7.89 22.63
N SER A 135 -10.01 -8.81 21.93
CA SER A 135 -9.43 -9.52 20.78
C SER A 135 -9.02 -8.55 19.66
N LEU A 136 -9.76 -7.45 19.49
CA LEU A 136 -9.47 -6.41 18.50
C LEU A 136 -8.13 -5.69 18.74
N LEU A 137 -7.62 -5.73 19.97
CA LEU A 137 -6.36 -5.07 20.33
C LEU A 137 -5.17 -6.02 20.32
N PHE A 138 -5.37 -7.29 20.66
CA PHE A 138 -4.27 -8.23 20.91
C PHE A 138 -4.16 -9.36 19.89
N ASP A 139 -5.25 -9.71 19.20
CA ASP A 139 -5.24 -10.82 18.23
C ASP A 139 -5.08 -10.32 16.79
N ILE A 140 -5.24 -9.02 16.56
CA ILE A 140 -5.10 -8.39 15.25
C ILE A 140 -3.64 -8.04 14.98
N HIS A 141 -3.14 -8.57 13.87
CA HIS A 141 -1.78 -8.35 13.39
C HIS A 141 -1.85 -7.56 12.07
N VAL A 142 -1.49 -6.28 12.12
CA VAL A 142 -1.42 -5.44 10.92
C VAL A 142 -0.06 -5.64 10.27
N HIS A 143 -0.04 -6.09 9.02
CA HIS A 143 1.18 -6.34 8.26
C HIS A 143 0.98 -5.96 6.77
N GLY A 144 2.08 -5.88 6.04
CA GLY A 144 2.09 -5.69 4.60
C GLY A 144 1.94 -4.25 4.10
N LEU A 145 2.07 -4.08 2.78
CA LEU A 145 2.10 -2.80 2.09
C LEU A 145 0.72 -2.31 1.61
N ALA A 146 -0.38 -2.97 1.98
CA ALA A 146 -1.72 -2.64 1.47
C ALA A 146 -2.07 -1.13 1.58
N GLY A 147 -1.69 -0.48 2.67
CA GLY A 147 -1.86 0.97 2.82
C GLY A 147 -0.99 1.80 1.87
N TYR A 148 0.25 1.37 1.62
CA TYR A 148 1.12 2.01 0.64
C TYR A 148 0.65 1.77 -0.80
N LEU A 149 0.13 0.58 -1.14
CA LEU A 149 -0.50 0.31 -2.44
C LEU A 149 -1.65 1.29 -2.70
N ALA A 150 -2.48 1.53 -1.70
CA ALA A 150 -3.54 2.53 -1.77
C ALA A 150 -2.99 3.93 -2.03
N ALA A 151 -1.91 4.31 -1.34
CA ALA A 151 -1.27 5.61 -1.55
C ALA A 151 -0.66 5.77 -2.95
N VAL A 152 0.02 4.74 -3.45
CA VAL A 152 0.53 4.71 -4.83
C VAL A 152 -0.60 4.85 -5.83
N SER A 153 -1.76 4.24 -5.57
CA SER A 153 -2.92 4.38 -6.44
C SER A 153 -3.42 5.84 -6.54
N VAL A 154 -3.37 6.60 -5.44
CA VAL A 154 -3.69 8.04 -5.41
C VAL A 154 -2.61 8.85 -6.11
N ALA A 155 -1.32 8.51 -5.95
CA ALA A 155 -0.22 9.15 -6.67
C ALA A 155 -0.33 8.94 -8.19
N VAL A 156 -0.68 7.73 -8.64
CA VAL A 156 -0.92 7.43 -10.05
C VAL A 156 -2.13 8.21 -10.57
N LYS A 157 -3.20 8.33 -9.78
CA LYS A 157 -4.33 9.22 -10.09
C LYS A 157 -3.89 10.67 -10.29
N GLN A 158 -2.97 11.20 -9.50
CA GLN A 158 -2.44 12.55 -9.67
C GLN A 158 -1.68 12.71 -10.98
N ILE A 159 -0.80 11.75 -11.30
CA ILE A 159 0.10 11.83 -12.46
C ILE A 159 -0.65 11.62 -13.77
N MET A 160 -1.61 10.69 -13.81
CA MET A 160 -2.31 10.29 -15.03
C MET A 160 -3.80 9.95 -14.74
N PRO A 161 -4.61 10.96 -14.38
CA PRO A 161 -6.00 10.73 -13.96
C PRO A 161 -6.86 10.10 -15.07
N ASP A 162 -6.65 10.53 -16.31
CA ASP A 162 -7.51 10.17 -17.45
C ASP A 162 -7.04 8.91 -18.20
N HIS A 163 -6.01 8.22 -17.68
CA HIS A 163 -5.59 6.96 -18.25
C HIS A 163 -6.70 5.93 -18.08
N LEU A 164 -7.14 5.38 -19.21
CA LEU A 164 -8.24 4.44 -19.26
C LEU A 164 -7.72 3.03 -18.97
N LEU A 165 -8.24 2.43 -17.90
CA LEU A 165 -7.86 1.09 -17.47
C LEU A 165 -8.75 0.03 -18.13
N ILE A 166 -10.07 0.21 -18.01
CA ILE A 166 -11.05 -0.78 -18.48
C ILE A 166 -12.21 -0.04 -19.15
N LYS A 167 -12.56 -0.47 -20.36
CA LYS A 167 -13.83 -0.11 -21.01
C LYS A 167 -14.86 -1.16 -20.62
N THR A 168 -15.82 -0.78 -19.79
CA THR A 168 -16.97 -1.64 -19.49
C THR A 168 -18.19 -1.13 -20.26
N PRO A 169 -19.21 -1.97 -20.50
CA PRO A 169 -20.48 -1.51 -21.09
C PRO A 169 -21.18 -0.42 -20.26
N LEU A 170 -20.86 -0.33 -18.97
CA LEU A 170 -21.44 0.62 -18.01
C LEU A 170 -20.66 1.94 -17.91
N GLY A 171 -19.49 2.05 -18.57
CA GLY A 171 -18.68 3.25 -18.54
C GLY A 171 -17.17 3.01 -18.67
N LYS A 172 -16.42 4.13 -18.65
CA LYS A 172 -14.96 4.14 -18.71
C LYS A 172 -14.41 4.17 -17.28
N LEU A 173 -13.65 3.15 -16.91
CA LEU A 173 -12.95 3.12 -15.62
C LEU A 173 -11.55 3.71 -15.82
N THR A 174 -11.28 4.80 -15.10
CA THR A 174 -10.04 5.58 -15.15
C THR A 174 -9.35 5.57 -13.79
N ASN A 175 -8.08 5.98 -13.74
CA ASN A 175 -7.35 6.11 -12.47
C ASN A 175 -8.03 7.02 -11.44
N ARG A 176 -8.89 7.96 -11.87
CA ARG A 176 -9.67 8.84 -10.97
C ARG A 176 -10.48 8.09 -9.91
N SER A 177 -11.09 6.97 -10.28
CA SER A 177 -11.99 6.20 -9.41
C SER A 177 -11.32 4.98 -8.77
N LEU A 178 -10.11 4.62 -9.21
CA LEU A 178 -9.45 3.38 -8.79
C LEU A 178 -9.23 3.27 -7.27
N PRO A 179 -8.70 4.29 -6.55
CA PRO A 179 -8.48 4.17 -5.11
C PRO A 179 -9.76 3.86 -4.33
N LEU A 180 -10.87 4.53 -4.69
CA LEU A 180 -12.16 4.36 -4.03
C LEU A 180 -12.86 3.05 -4.44
N LEU A 181 -12.75 2.65 -5.71
CA LEU A 181 -13.35 1.39 -6.16
C LEU A 181 -12.68 0.18 -5.49
N ILE A 182 -11.36 0.20 -5.33
CA ILE A 182 -10.66 -0.87 -4.61
C ILE A 182 -11.05 -0.87 -3.13
N LEU A 183 -11.21 0.31 -2.50
CA LEU A 183 -11.70 0.39 -1.12
C LEU A 183 -13.09 -0.23 -0.98
N ILE A 184 -14.02 0.12 -1.87
CA ILE A 184 -15.37 -0.46 -1.87
C ILE A 184 -15.31 -1.98 -2.06
N ALA A 185 -14.50 -2.45 -3.01
CA ALA A 185 -14.31 -3.89 -3.22
C ALA A 185 -13.73 -4.57 -1.97
N ALA A 186 -12.74 -3.98 -1.30
CA ALA A 186 -12.16 -4.50 -0.06
C ALA A 186 -13.21 -4.60 1.06
N ILE A 187 -14.05 -3.56 1.22
CA ILE A 187 -15.15 -3.58 2.21
C ILE A 187 -16.16 -4.69 1.90
N LEU A 188 -16.51 -4.87 0.62
CA LEU A 188 -17.44 -5.93 0.20
C LEU A 188 -16.85 -7.32 0.43
N LEU A 189 -15.58 -7.54 0.11
CA LEU A 189 -14.89 -8.80 0.34
C LEU A 189 -14.79 -9.10 1.84
N TRP A 190 -14.50 -8.09 2.66
CA TRP A 190 -14.54 -8.22 4.10
C TRP A 190 -15.94 -8.59 4.62
N ALA A 191 -16.99 -7.93 4.11
CA ALA A 191 -18.37 -8.19 4.52
C ALA A 191 -18.83 -9.62 4.20
N VAL A 192 -18.29 -10.25 3.16
CA VAL A 192 -18.56 -11.65 2.78
C VAL A 192 -17.60 -12.64 3.48
N GLY A 193 -16.66 -12.15 4.29
CA GLY A 193 -15.68 -12.96 5.01
C GLY A 193 -14.53 -13.48 4.15
N ALA A 194 -14.33 -12.91 2.96
CA ALA A 194 -13.25 -13.26 2.03
C ALA A 194 -11.95 -12.48 2.27
N LEU A 195 -11.99 -11.43 3.09
CA LEU A 195 -10.86 -10.57 3.41
C LEU A 195 -10.88 -10.19 4.89
N GLU A 196 -9.71 -10.06 5.51
CA GLU A 196 -9.60 -9.59 6.88
C GLU A 196 -9.93 -8.09 7.00
N GLY A 197 -10.43 -7.66 8.18
CA GLY A 197 -10.82 -6.26 8.42
C GLY A 197 -9.65 -5.27 8.39
N THR A 198 -8.41 -5.77 8.49
CA THR A 198 -7.18 -4.99 8.42
C THR A 198 -7.01 -4.34 7.06
N TYR A 199 -7.26 -5.08 5.96
CA TYR A 199 -7.04 -4.60 4.60
C TYR A 199 -7.90 -3.38 4.22
N PRO A 200 -9.24 -3.36 4.41
CA PRO A 200 -10.03 -2.15 4.16
C PRO A 200 -9.57 -0.96 5.00
N CYS A 201 -9.19 -1.20 6.25
CA CYS A 201 -8.72 -0.15 7.15
C CYS A 201 -7.38 0.43 6.68
N MET A 202 -6.41 -0.41 6.33
CA MET A 202 -5.11 0.00 5.79
C MET A 202 -5.28 0.74 4.48
N TRP A 203 -6.11 0.23 3.56
CA TRP A 203 -6.37 0.84 2.27
C TRP A 203 -7.02 2.22 2.41
N GLY A 204 -8.03 2.35 3.27
CA GLY A 204 -8.67 3.62 3.59
C GLY A 204 -7.69 4.62 4.20
N SER A 205 -6.90 4.17 5.19
CA SER A 205 -5.87 5.00 5.85
C SER A 205 -4.81 5.49 4.86
N GLY A 206 -4.32 4.61 4.00
CA GLY A 206 -3.33 4.93 2.97
C GLY A 206 -3.86 5.90 1.92
N THR A 207 -5.12 5.71 1.49
CA THR A 207 -5.80 6.63 0.57
C THR A 207 -5.90 8.04 1.17
N LEU A 208 -6.35 8.13 2.44
CA LEU A 208 -6.48 9.40 3.15
C LEU A 208 -5.13 10.10 3.33
N LEU A 209 -4.13 9.40 3.86
CA LEU A 209 -2.79 9.96 4.11
C LEU A 209 -2.12 10.41 2.83
N SER A 210 -2.25 9.62 1.75
CA SER A 210 -1.73 10.01 0.45
C SER A 210 -2.44 11.24 -0.10
N TRP A 211 -3.76 11.32 0.03
CA TRP A 211 -4.49 12.50 -0.42
C TRP A 211 -4.04 13.75 0.35
N ILE A 212 -3.90 13.67 1.68
CA ILE A 212 -3.38 14.78 2.51
C ILE A 212 -1.96 15.16 2.07
N TYR A 213 -1.07 14.18 1.91
CA TYR A 213 0.31 14.44 1.52
C TYR A 213 0.41 15.14 0.17
N LEU A 214 -0.26 14.61 -0.85
CA LEU A 214 -0.18 15.14 -2.21
C LEU A 214 -0.89 16.48 -2.33
N ARG A 215 -1.97 16.70 -1.58
CA ARG A 215 -2.71 17.96 -1.58
C ARG A 215 -1.95 19.09 -0.86
N PHE A 216 -1.24 18.81 0.24
CA PHE A 216 -0.74 19.87 1.12
C PHE A 216 0.78 19.86 1.37
N TRP A 217 1.44 18.71 1.30
CA TRP A 217 2.82 18.56 1.79
C TRP A 217 3.85 18.26 0.71
N GLN A 218 3.43 17.67 -0.41
CA GLN A 218 4.31 17.35 -1.52
C GLN A 218 5.09 18.57 -1.99
N ARG A 219 6.41 18.46 -2.07
CA ARG A 219 7.26 19.54 -2.60
C ARG A 219 7.52 19.32 -4.08
N HIS A 220 7.22 20.33 -4.89
CA HIS A 220 7.56 20.34 -6.30
C HIS A 220 8.91 21.02 -6.53
N SER A 221 9.59 20.65 -7.61
CA SER A 221 10.86 21.27 -8.04
C SER A 221 10.73 22.76 -8.36
N SER A 222 9.52 23.22 -8.68
CA SER A 222 9.15 24.63 -8.85
C SER A 222 9.15 25.46 -7.56
N GLY A 223 9.30 24.83 -6.39
CA GLY A 223 9.22 25.47 -5.07
C GLY A 223 7.80 25.58 -4.50
N THR A 224 6.77 25.19 -5.26
CA THR A 224 5.38 25.12 -4.78
C THR A 224 5.16 23.88 -3.91
N ARG A 225 4.15 23.94 -3.04
CA ARG A 225 3.75 22.82 -2.17
C ARG A 225 2.33 22.38 -2.45
N GLY A 226 2.14 21.08 -2.56
CA GLY A 226 0.85 20.44 -2.77
C GLY A 226 0.28 20.67 -4.17
N ASP A 227 -0.71 19.86 -4.51
CA ASP A 227 -1.45 19.96 -5.76
C ASP A 227 -2.83 20.58 -5.54
N MET A 228 -2.99 21.83 -5.95
CA MET A 228 -4.23 22.59 -5.81
C MET A 228 -5.28 22.28 -6.90
N ALA A 229 -5.02 21.36 -7.83
CA ALA A 229 -5.94 21.04 -8.92
C ALA A 229 -7.34 20.60 -8.42
N ASP A 230 -8.36 20.89 -9.22
CA ASP A 230 -9.76 20.58 -8.90
C ASP A 230 -10.01 19.07 -8.76
N ASN A 231 -9.19 18.23 -9.40
CA ASN A 231 -9.24 16.77 -9.28
C ASN A 231 -8.98 16.26 -7.85
N PHE A 232 -8.46 17.11 -6.96
CA PHE A 232 -8.21 16.85 -5.55
C PHE A 232 -9.16 17.58 -4.60
N SER A 233 -9.97 18.52 -5.09
CA SER A 233 -11.03 19.13 -4.28
C SER A 233 -12.24 18.21 -4.19
N PHE A 234 -12.89 18.18 -3.03
CA PHE A 234 -14.28 17.74 -2.97
C PHE A 234 -15.10 18.79 -3.72
N ASP A 235 -15.86 18.38 -4.74
CA ASP A 235 -16.75 19.27 -5.48
C ASP A 235 -17.63 20.04 -4.48
N LYS A 236 -17.74 21.35 -4.68
CA LYS A 236 -18.51 22.26 -3.80
C LYS A 236 -20.01 22.10 -3.99
#